data_AF-A0A914GTB8-F1
#
_entry.id   AF-A0A914GTB8-F1
#
_cell.length_a   1.000
_cell.length_b   1.000
_cell.length_c   1.000
_cell.angle_alpha   90.00
_cell.angle_beta   90.00
_cell.angle_gamma   90.00
#
_symmetry.space_group_name_H-M   'P 1'
#
loop_
_entity.id
_entity.type
_entity.pdbx_description
1 polymer ?
#
loop_
_entity_poly.entity_id
_entity_poly.type
_entity_poly.pdbx_seq_one_letter_code
_entity_poly.pdbx_strand_id
1 'polypeptide(L)'
;MDAEFKLQDNPKTQMLQIRTKNRWNPEDCHSELFLFKPDLLKVVYRGTKRIYRTVRAEFMLPRNGIGYFEVKIVSFQKGSGNIGVGLVPRSMSLDTWAGRYTDTYGYFDSGKIYGHNTGHFDGFPEFAGGDVIGCGIDWTSQEIIYTKNGERLHTSNLYVLTSDDLFPAVTLENPGDIVEANFGPNFKHNFNDVFSNLASVD
;
A
#
# COMPACT_ATOMS: atom_id res chain seq x y z
N MET A 1 -3.39 52.09 14.35
CA MET A 1 -4.09 50.80 14.22
C MET A 1 -3.57 50.16 12.94
N ASP A 2 -3.42 48.85 12.99
CA ASP A 2 -3.15 47.93 11.88
C ASP A 2 -1.68 47.73 11.48
N ALA A 3 -1.01 46.87 12.26
CA ALA A 3 0.09 46.06 11.75
C ALA A 3 -0.46 44.64 11.58
N GLU A 4 -0.74 44.28 10.33
CA GLU A 4 -1.15 42.95 9.93
C GLU A 4 -0.14 41.90 10.39
N PHE A 5 -0.63 40.95 11.18
CA PHE A 5 0.06 39.72 11.54
C PHE A 5 0.14 38.85 10.29
N LYS A 6 1.22 38.94 9.52
CA LYS A 6 1.53 37.96 8.48
C LYS A 6 1.89 36.65 9.16
N LEU A 7 0.90 35.77 9.33
CA LEU A 7 1.12 34.34 9.43
C LEU A 7 1.93 33.94 8.20
N GLN A 8 3.23 33.70 8.37
CA GLN A 8 3.95 32.86 7.43
C GLN A 8 3.32 31.48 7.55
N ASP A 9 2.45 31.13 6.60
CA ASP A 9 2.11 29.74 6.32
C ASP A 9 3.42 29.02 6.03
N ASN A 10 3.98 28.40 7.06
CA ASN A 10 5.08 27.49 6.93
C ASN A 10 4.48 26.22 6.30
N PRO A 11 4.75 25.89 5.02
CA PRO A 11 4.25 24.64 4.48
C PRO A 11 4.83 23.55 5.35
N LYS A 12 3.98 22.80 6.08
CA LYS A 12 4.41 21.63 6.84
C LYS A 12 5.26 20.82 5.89
N THR A 13 6.56 20.76 6.13
CA THR A 13 7.46 19.89 5.40
C THR A 13 6.88 18.50 5.60
N GLN A 14 6.24 17.95 4.57
CA GLN A 14 5.78 16.57 4.60
C GLN A 14 7.05 15.73 4.87
N MET A 15 6.97 14.73 5.71
CA MET A 15 8.14 13.91 6.03
C MET A 15 7.78 12.49 5.72
N LEU A 16 8.65 11.80 4.96
CA LEU A 16 8.53 10.38 4.77
C LEU A 16 8.84 9.69 6.10
N GLN A 17 7.84 8.98 6.62
CA GLN A 17 7.89 8.22 7.85
C GLN A 17 7.92 6.73 7.52
N ILE A 18 9.03 6.08 7.88
CA ILE A 18 9.28 4.68 7.50
C ILE A 18 9.39 3.83 8.76
N ARG A 19 8.66 2.71 8.78
CA ARG A 19 8.84 1.64 9.78
C ARG A 19 9.66 0.52 9.16
N THR A 20 10.98 0.63 9.25
CA THR A 20 11.89 -0.29 8.54
C THR A 20 11.82 -1.73 9.05
N LYS A 21 11.38 -1.92 10.30
CA LYS A 21 11.18 -3.23 10.95
C LYS A 21 9.81 -3.87 10.68
N ASN A 22 8.95 -3.24 9.87
CA ASN A 22 7.65 -3.82 9.54
C ASN A 22 7.82 -5.05 8.63
N ARG A 23 6.83 -5.94 8.65
CA ARG A 23 6.81 -7.21 7.91
C ARG A 23 5.38 -7.73 7.82
N TRP A 24 5.14 -8.77 7.02
CA TRP A 24 3.84 -9.45 7.05
C TRP A 24 3.62 -10.13 8.40
N ASN A 25 2.41 -9.97 8.95
CA ASN A 25 2.07 -10.51 10.26
C ASN A 25 1.61 -11.98 10.11
N PRO A 26 2.32 -12.97 10.71
CA PRO A 26 1.87 -14.36 10.68
C PRO A 26 0.52 -14.61 11.35
N GLU A 27 0.14 -13.77 12.31
CA GLU A 27 -1.13 -13.86 13.04
C GLU A 27 -2.28 -13.15 12.31
N ASP A 28 -1.97 -12.33 11.30
CA ASP A 28 -2.93 -11.55 10.51
C ASP A 28 -2.76 -11.86 9.00
N CYS A 29 -2.67 -13.16 8.72
CA CYS A 29 -2.43 -13.76 7.41
C CYS A 29 -3.44 -14.88 7.16
N HIS A 30 -4.09 -14.89 6.00
CA HIS A 30 -4.98 -16.00 5.65
C HIS A 30 -4.21 -17.34 5.64
N SER A 31 -4.83 -18.43 6.08
CA SER A 31 -4.16 -19.73 6.27
C SER A 31 -3.63 -20.39 4.99
N GLU A 32 -4.13 -19.98 3.82
CA GLU A 32 -3.65 -20.44 2.51
C GLU A 32 -2.52 -19.57 1.93
N LEU A 33 -2.18 -18.47 2.60
CA LEU A 33 -1.00 -17.68 2.30
C LEU A 33 0.16 -18.16 3.18
N PHE A 34 1.33 -18.33 2.58
CA PHE A 34 2.52 -18.78 3.27
C PHE A 34 3.59 -17.70 3.26
N LEU A 35 4.06 -17.32 4.45
CA LEU A 35 5.13 -16.36 4.66
C LEU A 35 6.49 -17.05 4.71
N PHE A 36 7.46 -16.54 3.96
CA PHE A 36 8.82 -17.08 3.99
C PHE A 36 9.58 -16.53 5.21
N LYS A 37 10.28 -17.42 5.92
CA LYS A 37 11.15 -17.08 7.05
C LYS A 37 12.58 -16.80 6.57
N PRO A 38 13.39 -16.04 7.34
CA PRO A 38 13.09 -15.48 8.66
C PRO A 38 12.47 -14.08 8.64
N ASP A 39 12.54 -13.34 7.53
CA ASP A 39 12.18 -11.93 7.46
C ASP A 39 10.67 -11.66 7.38
N LEU A 40 9.88 -12.64 6.90
CA LEU A 40 8.44 -12.51 6.69
C LEU A 40 8.06 -11.37 5.72
N LEU A 41 8.92 -11.09 4.73
CA LEU A 41 8.66 -10.08 3.70
C LEU A 41 8.04 -10.66 2.43
N LYS A 42 8.24 -11.95 2.19
CA LYS A 42 7.74 -12.65 1.00
C LYS A 42 6.52 -13.50 1.37
N VAL A 43 5.51 -13.47 0.50
CA VAL A 43 4.30 -14.28 0.62
C VAL A 43 4.01 -15.02 -0.68
N VAL A 44 3.56 -16.26 -0.57
CA VAL A 44 3.06 -17.08 -1.69
C VAL A 44 1.67 -17.58 -1.39
N TYR A 45 0.78 -17.58 -2.39
CA TYR A 45 -0.51 -18.24 -2.27
C TYR A 45 -0.38 -19.75 -2.58
N ARG A 46 -0.74 -20.60 -1.61
CA ARG A 46 -0.64 -22.07 -1.68
C ARG A 46 -1.99 -22.79 -1.72
N GLY A 47 -3.09 -22.05 -1.84
CA GLY A 47 -4.40 -22.66 -2.06
C GLY A 47 -4.46 -23.40 -3.41
N THR A 48 -5.56 -24.11 -3.64
CA THR A 48 -5.77 -24.89 -4.87
C THR A 48 -6.80 -24.25 -5.81
N LYS A 49 -7.49 -23.21 -5.34
CA LYS A 49 -8.56 -22.52 -6.08
C LYS A 49 -8.16 -21.09 -6.38
N ARG A 50 -8.75 -20.53 -7.44
CA ARG A 50 -8.68 -19.09 -7.73
C ARG A 50 -9.65 -18.35 -6.82
N ILE A 51 -9.14 -17.83 -5.71
CA ILE A 51 -9.93 -17.07 -4.75
C ILE A 51 -9.03 -16.11 -3.99
N TYR A 52 -9.53 -14.91 -3.74
CA TYR A 52 -8.77 -13.87 -3.08
C TYR A 52 -8.48 -14.19 -1.62
N ARG A 53 -7.20 -14.10 -1.25
CA ARG A 53 -6.67 -14.18 0.11
C ARG A 53 -5.82 -12.99 0.42
N THR A 54 -5.96 -12.45 1.63
CA THR A 54 -5.21 -11.28 2.06
C THR A 54 -4.28 -11.59 3.23
N VAL A 55 -3.16 -10.88 3.30
CA VAL A 55 -2.32 -10.73 4.49
C VAL A 55 -2.11 -9.25 4.78
N ARG A 56 -2.06 -8.90 6.07
CA ARG A 56 -1.72 -7.57 6.55
C ARG A 56 -0.32 -7.53 7.16
N ALA A 57 0.30 -6.35 7.14
CA ALA A 57 1.53 -6.09 7.87
C ALA A 57 1.29 -6.04 9.39
N GLU A 58 2.37 -6.18 10.16
CA GLU A 58 2.35 -6.14 11.64
C GLU A 58 1.90 -4.78 12.16
N PHE A 59 2.44 -3.71 11.55
CA PHE A 59 2.16 -2.32 11.90
C PHE A 59 1.46 -1.57 10.77
N MET A 60 0.56 -0.66 11.17
CA MET A 60 -0.06 0.33 10.30
C MET A 60 0.97 1.33 9.74
N LEU A 61 0.59 2.04 8.68
CA LEU A 61 1.38 3.18 8.20
C LEU A 61 1.45 4.29 9.26
N PRO A 62 2.60 4.95 9.47
CA PRO A 62 2.71 6.10 10.36
C PRO A 62 1.80 7.25 9.93
N ARG A 63 1.09 7.87 10.88
CA ARG A 63 0.14 8.98 10.61
C ARG A 63 0.76 10.38 10.51
N ASN A 64 2.04 10.53 10.83
CA ASN A 64 2.70 11.84 10.95
C ASN A 64 3.51 12.20 9.68
N GLY A 65 2.84 12.40 8.55
CA GLY A 65 3.49 12.71 7.27
C GLY A 65 3.10 11.71 6.20
N ILE A 66 4.07 11.21 5.43
CA ILE A 66 3.84 10.18 4.42
C ILE A 66 4.23 8.82 4.97
N GLY A 67 3.28 7.90 5.03
CA GLY A 67 3.57 6.47 5.21
C GLY A 67 3.58 5.78 3.86
N TYR A 68 4.56 4.94 3.59
CA TYR A 68 4.72 4.30 2.27
C TYR A 68 5.44 2.95 2.36
N PHE A 69 5.10 2.04 1.45
CA PHE A 69 5.77 0.76 1.25
C PHE A 69 5.73 0.37 -0.23
N GLU A 70 6.61 -0.55 -0.62
CA GLU A 70 6.63 -1.12 -1.96
C GLU A 70 6.45 -2.63 -1.93
N VAL A 71 5.91 -3.18 -3.02
CA VAL A 71 5.72 -4.61 -3.22
C VAL A 71 6.25 -4.96 -4.60
N LYS A 72 7.22 -5.88 -4.64
CA LYS A 72 7.71 -6.49 -5.87
C LYS A 72 6.84 -7.68 -6.24
N ILE A 73 6.40 -7.74 -7.48
CA ILE A 73 5.68 -8.89 -8.03
C ILE A 73 6.71 -9.93 -8.48
N VAL A 74 6.87 -11.01 -7.73
CA VAL A 74 7.94 -12.00 -7.94
C VAL A 74 7.50 -13.10 -8.90
N SER A 75 6.32 -13.66 -8.68
CA SER A 75 5.69 -14.66 -9.55
C SER A 75 4.27 -14.21 -9.83
N PHE A 76 3.90 -14.27 -11.10
CA PHE A 76 2.61 -13.78 -11.59
C PHE A 76 2.00 -14.86 -12.49
N GLN A 77 0.90 -15.45 -12.04
CA GLN A 77 0.15 -16.36 -12.88
C GLN A 77 -0.66 -15.57 -13.93
N LYS A 78 -0.78 -16.14 -15.13
CA LYS A 78 -1.51 -15.50 -16.23
C LYS A 78 -2.96 -15.21 -15.83
N GLY A 79 -3.38 -13.94 -15.95
CA GLY A 79 -4.73 -13.49 -15.69
C GLY A 79 -4.74 -11.97 -15.55
N SER A 80 -5.81 -11.45 -14.95
CA SER A 80 -5.98 -10.02 -14.68
C SER A 80 -6.82 -9.88 -13.41
N GLY A 81 -6.42 -8.97 -12.52
CA GLY A 81 -7.06 -8.74 -11.23
C GLY A 81 -6.64 -9.73 -10.16
N ASN A 82 -5.55 -10.48 -10.36
CA ASN A 82 -5.10 -11.53 -9.46
C ASN A 82 -4.35 -11.01 -8.22
N ILE A 83 -3.65 -9.89 -8.33
CA ILE A 83 -2.76 -9.38 -7.28
C ILE A 83 -3.13 -7.93 -6.98
N GLY A 84 -3.50 -7.68 -5.73
CA GLY A 84 -3.80 -6.36 -5.20
C GLY A 84 -2.74 -5.90 -4.19
N VAL A 85 -2.32 -4.65 -4.28
CA VAL A 85 -1.48 -3.96 -3.30
C VAL A 85 -2.27 -2.81 -2.71
N GLY A 86 -2.35 -2.70 -1.38
CA GLY A 86 -3.27 -1.76 -0.78
C GLY A 86 -3.19 -1.57 0.71
N LEU A 87 -4.25 -0.97 1.25
CA LEU A 87 -4.38 -0.54 2.63
C LEU A 87 -5.76 -0.93 3.16
N VAL A 88 -5.78 -1.63 4.30
CA VAL A 88 -7.03 -2.15 4.88
C VAL A 88 -7.00 -2.07 6.41
N PRO A 89 -8.16 -1.88 7.08
CA PRO A 89 -8.26 -1.99 8.53
C PRO A 89 -8.21 -3.45 8.99
N ARG A 90 -7.93 -3.67 10.29
CA ARG A 90 -7.95 -5.03 10.89
C ARG A 90 -9.34 -5.67 10.86
N SER A 91 -10.41 -4.86 10.82
CA SER A 91 -11.80 -5.32 10.76
C SER A 91 -12.13 -6.05 9.44
N MET A 92 -11.35 -5.84 8.37
CA MET A 92 -11.57 -6.55 7.12
C MET A 92 -11.22 -8.05 7.27
N SER A 93 -12.12 -8.93 6.86
CA SER A 93 -11.83 -10.37 6.76
C SER A 93 -10.63 -10.64 5.86
N LEU A 94 -9.83 -11.66 6.19
CA LEU A 94 -8.70 -12.11 5.36
C LEU A 94 -9.14 -13.04 4.20
N ASP A 95 -10.38 -13.55 4.27
CA ASP A 95 -11.05 -14.37 3.24
C ASP A 95 -11.68 -13.49 2.14
N THR A 96 -11.05 -12.35 1.84
CA THR A 96 -11.47 -11.39 0.81
C THR A 96 -10.27 -10.58 0.30
N TRP A 97 -10.53 -9.54 -0.48
CA TRP A 97 -9.57 -8.67 -1.14
C TRP A 97 -9.65 -7.20 -0.70
N ALA A 98 -8.51 -6.50 -0.78
CA ALA A 98 -8.39 -5.08 -0.47
C ALA A 98 -9.11 -4.20 -1.51
N GLY A 99 -10.08 -3.38 -1.09
CA GLY A 99 -10.91 -2.56 -1.99
C GLY A 99 -12.35 -3.08 -2.12
N ARG A 100 -12.69 -4.24 -1.54
CA ARG A 100 -14.06 -4.79 -1.58
C ARG A 100 -15.07 -3.95 -0.79
N TYR A 101 -14.64 -3.41 0.35
CA TYR A 101 -15.51 -2.75 1.31
C TYR A 101 -15.15 -1.27 1.44
N THR A 102 -16.07 -0.51 2.03
CA THR A 102 -15.79 0.83 2.52
C THR A 102 -14.51 0.85 3.35
N ASP A 103 -13.73 1.91 3.17
CA ASP A 103 -12.47 2.15 3.90
C ASP A 103 -11.36 1.11 3.68
N THR A 104 -11.49 0.32 2.60
CA THR A 104 -10.43 -0.54 2.08
C THR A 104 -9.98 0.01 0.73
N TYR A 105 -8.69 -0.13 0.41
CA TYR A 105 -8.10 0.46 -0.78
C TYR A 105 -7.17 -0.56 -1.43
N GLY A 106 -7.26 -0.76 -2.74
CA GLY A 106 -6.40 -1.71 -3.44
C GLY A 106 -6.18 -1.39 -4.90
N TYR A 107 -4.92 -1.39 -5.33
CA TYR A 107 -4.51 -1.29 -6.71
C TYR A 107 -4.15 -2.66 -7.26
N PHE A 108 -4.82 -3.09 -8.32
CA PHE A 108 -4.71 -4.43 -8.89
C PHE A 108 -3.95 -4.43 -10.21
N ASP A 109 -3.38 -5.59 -10.54
CA ASP A 109 -2.62 -5.87 -11.77
C ASP A 109 -3.40 -5.55 -13.05
N SER A 110 -4.73 -5.54 -12.97
CA SER A 110 -5.64 -5.09 -14.02
C SER A 110 -5.60 -3.59 -14.32
N GLY A 111 -4.80 -2.80 -13.59
CA GLY A 111 -4.81 -1.34 -13.71
C GLY A 111 -6.01 -0.68 -13.04
N LYS A 112 -6.74 -1.42 -12.20
CA LYS A 112 -7.92 -0.92 -11.47
C LYS A 112 -7.57 -0.59 -10.04
N ILE A 113 -8.04 0.56 -9.57
CA ILE A 113 -7.99 0.92 -8.15
C ILE A 113 -9.39 0.78 -7.57
N TYR A 114 -9.56 -0.09 -6.59
CA TYR A 114 -10.82 -0.36 -5.93
C TYR A 114 -10.90 0.30 -4.56
N GLY A 115 -12.13 0.51 -4.08
CA GLY A 115 -12.40 1.09 -2.77
C GLY A 115 -12.97 2.50 -2.84
N HIS A 116 -12.57 3.35 -1.89
CA HIS A 116 -12.93 4.78 -1.81
C HIS A 116 -14.45 5.10 -1.84
N ASN A 117 -15.31 4.15 -1.48
CA ASN A 117 -16.77 4.27 -1.58
C ASN A 117 -17.31 4.52 -3.00
N THR A 118 -16.50 4.30 -4.04
CA THR A 118 -16.86 4.52 -5.45
C THR A 118 -16.87 3.23 -6.29
N GLY A 119 -16.48 2.09 -5.68
CA GLY A 119 -16.37 0.81 -6.36
C GLY A 119 -14.99 0.63 -6.98
N HIS A 120 -14.71 1.30 -8.11
CA HIS A 120 -13.38 1.34 -8.70
C HIS A 120 -13.14 2.55 -9.60
N PHE A 121 -11.86 2.80 -9.87
CA PHE A 121 -11.33 3.72 -10.87
C PHE A 121 -10.52 2.93 -11.89
N ASP A 122 -10.66 3.28 -13.16
CA ASP A 122 -9.92 2.71 -14.29
C ASP A 122 -8.87 3.70 -14.83
N GLY A 123 -8.08 3.25 -15.81
CA GLY A 123 -7.13 4.10 -16.53
C GLY A 123 -5.73 4.18 -15.90
N PHE A 124 -5.45 3.36 -14.89
CA PHE A 124 -4.10 3.23 -14.34
C PHE A 124 -3.31 2.13 -15.07
N PRO A 125 -1.96 2.19 -15.10
CA PRO A 125 -1.16 1.22 -15.83
C PRO A 125 -1.22 -0.21 -15.25
N GLU A 126 -1.69 -1.19 -16.02
CA GLU A 126 -1.59 -2.61 -15.65
C GLU A 126 -0.16 -3.00 -15.20
N PHE A 127 -0.03 -3.98 -14.31
CA PHE A 127 1.28 -4.47 -13.84
C PHE A 127 1.36 -5.99 -13.81
N ALA A 128 2.57 -6.52 -13.86
CA ALA A 128 2.82 -7.96 -13.93
C ALA A 128 4.10 -8.37 -13.19
N GLY A 129 4.51 -9.63 -13.36
CA GLY A 129 5.76 -10.16 -12.81
C GLY A 129 6.97 -9.29 -13.16
N GLY A 130 7.76 -8.93 -12.15
CA GLY A 130 8.93 -8.06 -12.26
C GLY A 130 8.67 -6.60 -11.89
N ASP A 131 7.42 -6.14 -11.92
CA ASP A 131 7.07 -4.77 -11.53
C ASP A 131 7.18 -4.55 -10.01
N VAL A 132 7.41 -3.29 -9.63
CA VAL A 132 7.38 -2.82 -8.24
C VAL A 132 6.23 -1.84 -8.09
N ILE A 133 5.32 -2.11 -7.16
CA ILE A 133 4.14 -1.30 -6.90
C ILE A 133 4.27 -0.66 -5.52
N GLY A 134 4.22 0.66 -5.49
CA GLY A 134 4.19 1.43 -4.24
C GLY A 134 2.78 1.75 -3.80
N CYS A 135 2.56 1.78 -2.50
CA CYS A 135 1.32 2.23 -1.89
C CYS A 135 1.62 3.02 -0.61
N GLY A 136 0.90 4.12 -0.40
CA GLY A 136 1.08 4.97 0.77
C GLY A 136 -0.05 5.95 0.97
N ILE A 137 0.05 6.74 2.05
CA ILE A 137 -0.87 7.83 2.38
C ILE A 137 -0.03 9.05 2.71
N ASP A 138 -0.36 10.18 2.11
CA ASP A 138 0.00 11.49 2.64
C ASP A 138 -1.06 11.90 3.67
N TRP A 139 -0.74 11.80 4.96
CA TRP A 139 -1.70 12.13 6.02
C TRP A 139 -1.97 13.63 6.17
N THR A 140 -1.20 14.48 5.48
CA THR A 140 -1.44 15.93 5.45
C THR A 140 -2.59 16.27 4.50
N SER A 141 -2.59 15.68 3.30
CA SER A 141 -3.65 15.84 2.30
C SER A 141 -4.74 14.77 2.36
N GLN A 142 -4.50 13.70 3.13
CA GLN A 142 -5.30 12.47 3.17
C GLN A 142 -5.36 11.73 1.83
N GLU A 143 -4.44 12.00 0.89
CA GLU A 143 -4.40 11.35 -0.40
C GLU A 143 -3.66 10.02 -0.35
N ILE A 144 -4.20 9.03 -1.07
CA ILE A 144 -3.50 7.77 -1.37
C ILE A 144 -2.48 7.99 -2.48
N ILE A 145 -1.30 7.45 -2.24
CA ILE A 145 -0.18 7.45 -3.18
C ILE A 145 -0.07 6.04 -3.74
N TYR A 146 -0.13 5.89 -5.06
CA TYR A 146 0.33 4.70 -5.75
C TYR A 146 1.50 5.04 -6.67
N THR A 147 2.43 4.10 -6.81
CA THR A 147 3.52 4.20 -7.76
C THR A 147 3.66 2.89 -8.53
N LYS A 148 4.16 2.98 -9.76
CA LYS A 148 4.62 1.82 -10.52
C LYS A 148 6.06 2.07 -10.95
N ASN A 149 6.94 1.14 -10.60
CA ASN A 149 8.36 1.19 -10.98
C ASN A 149 9.07 2.50 -10.61
N GLY A 150 8.66 3.11 -9.49
CA GLY A 150 9.22 4.36 -9.00
C GLY A 150 8.54 5.61 -9.56
N GLU A 151 7.65 5.49 -10.53
CA GLU A 151 6.87 6.62 -11.07
C GLU A 151 5.53 6.74 -10.34
N ARG A 152 5.24 7.95 -9.83
CA ARG A 152 3.97 8.22 -9.13
C ARG A 152 2.81 8.26 -10.13
N LEU A 153 1.74 7.55 -9.81
CA LEU A 153 0.52 7.55 -10.59
C LEU A 153 -0.29 8.83 -10.31
N HIS A 154 -1.10 9.26 -11.28
CA HIS A 154 -2.02 10.38 -11.10
C HIS A 154 -3.22 9.99 -10.23
N THR A 155 -2.99 9.84 -8.93
CA THR A 155 -4.01 9.49 -7.92
C THR A 155 -4.57 10.70 -7.19
N SER A 156 -4.36 11.90 -7.73
CA SER A 156 -4.96 13.13 -7.24
C SER A 156 -6.48 12.93 -7.19
N ASN A 157 -7.08 13.15 -6.02
CA ASN A 157 -8.49 12.87 -5.67
C ASN A 157 -8.84 11.49 -5.11
N LEU A 158 -7.86 10.60 -4.88
CA LEU A 158 -8.08 9.36 -4.15
C LEU A 158 -7.84 9.57 -2.65
N TYR A 159 -8.89 9.85 -1.89
CA TYR A 159 -8.78 10.18 -0.46
C TYR A 159 -9.06 9.02 0.48
N VAL A 160 -8.40 9.05 1.65
CA VAL A 160 -8.74 8.26 2.83
C VAL A 160 -9.75 9.04 3.67
N LEU A 161 -10.94 8.48 3.87
CA LEU A 161 -12.04 9.14 4.61
C LEU A 161 -12.26 8.55 6.00
N THR A 162 -11.55 7.48 6.33
CA THR A 162 -11.68 6.78 7.61
C THR A 162 -10.71 7.29 8.65
N SER A 163 -11.11 7.19 9.92
CA SER A 163 -10.21 7.33 11.07
C SER A 163 -9.55 6.02 11.48
N ASP A 164 -9.91 4.89 10.87
CA ASP A 164 -9.36 3.58 11.22
C ASP A 164 -7.86 3.48 10.92
N ASP A 165 -7.17 2.62 11.66
CA ASP A 165 -5.77 2.30 11.40
C ASP A 165 -5.66 1.45 10.14
N LEU A 166 -4.90 1.94 9.16
CA LEU A 166 -4.72 1.30 7.87
C LEU A 166 -3.38 0.58 7.80
N PHE A 167 -3.47 -0.72 7.54
CA PHE A 167 -2.33 -1.63 7.46
C PHE A 167 -1.98 -1.87 5.99
N PRO A 168 -0.68 -1.82 5.63
CA PRO A 168 -0.21 -2.37 4.37
C PRO A 168 -0.75 -3.79 4.18
N ALA A 169 -1.25 -4.09 2.99
CA ALA A 169 -1.82 -5.38 2.68
C ALA A 169 -1.52 -5.77 1.23
N VAL A 170 -1.45 -7.08 1.01
CA VAL A 170 -1.47 -7.68 -0.31
C VAL A 170 -2.57 -8.72 -0.39
N THR A 171 -3.25 -8.77 -1.53
CA THR A 171 -4.24 -9.77 -1.87
C THR A 171 -3.72 -10.60 -3.04
N LEU A 172 -3.77 -11.93 -2.94
CA LEU A 172 -3.41 -12.86 -4.01
C LEU A 172 -4.61 -13.75 -4.37
N GLU A 173 -4.79 -14.06 -5.65
CA GLU A 173 -5.88 -14.92 -6.14
C GLU A 173 -5.40 -16.25 -6.73
N ASN A 174 -4.23 -16.33 -7.37
CA ASN A 174 -3.83 -17.55 -8.06
C ASN A 174 -2.80 -18.38 -7.29
N PRO A 175 -2.97 -19.72 -7.24
CA PRO A 175 -1.96 -20.60 -6.70
C PRO A 175 -0.59 -20.34 -7.35
N GLY A 176 0.43 -20.07 -6.54
CA GLY A 176 1.78 -19.77 -7.02
C GLY A 176 2.08 -18.31 -7.34
N ASP A 177 1.13 -17.38 -7.12
CA ASP A 177 1.45 -15.95 -7.06
C ASP A 177 2.39 -15.69 -5.87
N ILE A 178 3.43 -14.89 -6.09
CA ILE A 178 4.44 -14.56 -5.09
C ILE A 178 4.71 -13.06 -5.14
N VAL A 179 4.69 -12.41 -3.98
CA VAL A 179 5.10 -11.02 -3.84
C VAL A 179 6.07 -10.83 -2.68
N GLU A 180 6.86 -9.77 -2.73
CA GLU A 180 7.87 -9.43 -1.73
C GLU A 180 7.75 -7.96 -1.33
N ALA A 181 7.56 -7.72 -0.04
CA ALA A 181 7.42 -6.38 0.51
C ALA A 181 8.77 -5.72 0.75
N ASN A 182 8.78 -4.40 0.62
CA ASN A 182 9.83 -3.51 1.03
C ASN A 182 9.19 -2.41 1.88
N PHE A 183 9.41 -2.47 3.19
CA PHE A 183 8.96 -1.45 4.14
C PHE A 183 10.01 -0.36 4.37
N GLY A 184 10.99 -0.27 3.46
CA GLY A 184 12.04 0.75 3.44
C GLY A 184 13.36 0.28 4.09
N PRO A 185 14.34 1.20 4.20
CA PRO A 185 14.26 2.61 3.79
C PRO A 185 14.48 2.85 2.29
N ASN A 186 15.00 1.86 1.56
CA ASN A 186 15.42 2.05 0.17
C ASN A 186 14.26 1.71 -0.78
N PHE A 187 13.58 2.72 -1.29
CA PHE A 187 12.49 2.57 -2.26
C PHE A 187 12.96 2.81 -3.69
N LYS A 188 12.22 2.25 -4.66
CA LYS A 188 12.38 2.58 -6.08
C LYS A 188 11.79 3.96 -6.38
N HIS A 189 10.68 4.32 -5.74
CA HIS A 189 10.16 5.68 -5.80
C HIS A 189 11.07 6.64 -5.04
N ASN A 190 11.46 7.71 -5.72
CA ASN A 190 12.31 8.74 -5.14
C ASN A 190 11.45 9.91 -4.61
N PHE A 191 11.47 10.11 -3.29
CA PHE A 191 10.78 11.21 -2.63
C PHE A 191 11.60 12.52 -2.60
N ASN A 192 12.81 12.53 -3.18
CA ASN A 192 13.71 13.70 -3.15
C ASN A 192 13.18 14.90 -3.95
N ASP A 193 12.21 14.70 -4.84
CA ASP A 193 11.51 15.80 -5.52
C ASP A 193 10.51 16.51 -4.59
N VAL A 194 10.28 15.97 -3.38
CA VAL A 194 9.34 16.52 -2.39
C VAL A 194 10.03 16.86 -1.05
N PHE A 195 11.10 16.15 -0.61
CA PHE A 195 11.74 16.39 0.70
C PHE A 195 13.26 16.38 0.73
N SER A 196 13.79 17.19 1.65
CA SER A 196 15.20 17.29 2.00
C SER A 196 15.62 16.42 3.20
N ASN A 197 14.69 15.77 3.94
CA ASN A 197 15.02 14.99 5.15
C ASN A 197 14.12 13.74 5.32
N LEU A 198 14.75 12.57 5.50
CA LEU A 198 14.12 11.31 5.90
C LEU A 198 14.03 11.24 7.44
N ALA A 199 12.91 10.78 8.00
CA ALA A 199 12.82 10.42 9.41
C ALA A 199 12.49 8.93 9.58
N SER A 200 13.31 8.23 10.36
CA SER A 200 12.96 6.90 10.87
C SER A 200 12.02 7.06 12.07
N VAL A 201 10.98 6.23 12.14
CA VAL A 201 10.00 6.20 13.25
C VAL A 201 10.07 4.93 14.07
N ASP A 202 11.18 4.21 13.98
CA ASP A 202 11.43 3.01 14.78
C ASP A 202 11.48 3.29 16.29
#